data_AF-A0A8R7PEJ5-F1
#
_entry.id   AF-A0A8R7PEJ5-F1
#
_cell.length_a   1.000
_cell.length_b   1.000
_cell.length_c   1.000
_cell.angle_alpha   90.00
_cell.angle_beta   90.00
_cell.angle_gamma   90.00
#
_symmetry.space_group_name_H-M   'P 1'
#
loop_
_entity.id
_entity.type
_entity.pdbx_description
1 polymer ?
#
loop_
_entity_poly.entity_id
_entity_poly.type
_entity_poly.pdbx_seq_one_letter_code
_entity_poly.pdbx_strand_id
1 'polypeptide(L)'
;MIGEMDADMVVGYFGGKSMLITGSTGFLGKVLVEKILRVQPDVKKLFLLVRAPDIESAKLRIQTEVTGREIFLVLKEKHGMGFDDFIEEKICPLAGDIMYENFGLDTANLRELSKDIDIIVNIAATTNFSERYDVAFDANVLGAKHVCAFARKCTKLKMLLHVSTAYVAGELEGLILEKPFLMGETLKEGTHLDIESELNLIRE
;
A
#
# COMPACT_ATOMS: atom_id res chain seq x y z
N MET A 1 21.72 -21.34 -5.91
CA MET A 1 20.43 -21.98 -5.61
C MET A 1 19.66 -21.05 -4.71
N ILE A 2 18.72 -20.28 -5.27
CA ILE A 2 17.66 -19.66 -4.47
C ILE A 2 16.79 -20.86 -4.08
N GLY A 3 16.79 -21.26 -2.81
CA GLY A 3 16.00 -22.41 -2.35
C GLY A 3 14.55 -22.23 -2.76
N GLU A 4 13.88 -23.33 -3.15
CA GLU A 4 12.43 -23.31 -3.40
C GLU A 4 11.75 -22.60 -2.23
N MET A 5 11.06 -21.50 -2.53
CA MET A 5 10.41 -20.69 -1.52
C MET A 5 9.22 -21.49 -1.01
N ASP A 6 9.34 -22.04 0.19
CA ASP A 6 8.29 -22.81 0.84
C ASP A 6 7.08 -21.90 1.11
N ALA A 7 5.96 -22.21 0.44
CA ALA A 7 4.73 -21.44 0.55
C ALA A 7 4.21 -21.42 1.99
N ASP A 8 4.39 -22.50 2.76
CA ASP A 8 3.94 -22.58 4.15
C ASP A 8 4.78 -21.71 5.07
N MET A 9 6.11 -21.63 4.82
CA MET A 9 6.97 -20.67 5.52
C MET A 9 6.55 -19.22 5.24
N VAL A 10 6.23 -18.90 3.99
CA VAL A 10 5.78 -17.55 3.60
C VAL A 10 4.45 -17.21 4.28
N VAL A 11 3.49 -18.13 4.25
CA VAL A 11 2.18 -17.95 4.91
C VAL A 11 2.38 -17.79 6.42
N GLY A 12 3.19 -18.66 7.04
CA GLY A 12 3.52 -18.61 8.47
C GLY A 12 4.16 -17.30 8.91
N TYR A 13 4.95 -16.66 8.04
CA TYR A 13 5.56 -15.35 8.32
C TYR A 13 4.52 -14.26 8.62
N PHE A 14 3.34 -14.28 8.00
CA PHE A 14 2.32 -13.25 8.23
C PHE A 14 1.48 -13.49 9.50
N GLY A 15 1.61 -14.65 10.16
CA GLY A 15 0.89 -14.97 11.39
C GLY A 15 1.23 -14.01 12.54
N GLY A 16 0.20 -13.53 13.24
CA GLY A 16 0.33 -12.61 14.36
C GLY A 16 0.81 -11.19 14.01
N LYS A 17 0.99 -10.87 12.72
CA LYS A 17 1.49 -9.56 12.26
C LYS A 17 0.37 -8.58 11.98
N SER A 18 0.64 -7.30 12.25
CA SER A 18 -0.22 -6.19 11.86
C SER A 18 0.32 -5.52 10.59
N MET A 19 -0.55 -5.29 9.60
CA MET A 19 -0.16 -4.79 8.28
C MET A 19 -0.90 -3.51 7.92
N LEU A 20 -0.19 -2.50 7.42
CA LEU A 20 -0.79 -1.33 6.75
C LEU A 20 -0.80 -1.57 5.25
N ILE A 21 -1.96 -1.48 4.62
CA ILE A 21 -2.13 -1.65 3.17
C ILE A 21 -2.74 -0.38 2.60
N THR A 22 -2.03 0.24 1.65
CA THR A 22 -2.56 1.34 0.83
C THR A 22 -3.08 0.77 -0.48
N GLY A 23 -4.11 1.40 -1.06
CA GLY A 23 -4.63 0.99 -2.37
C GLY A 23 -5.46 -0.29 -2.34
N SER A 24 -5.98 -0.67 -1.18
CA SER A 24 -6.80 -1.87 -0.97
C SER A 24 -8.09 -1.87 -1.80
N THR A 25 -8.62 -0.70 -2.15
CA THR A 25 -9.79 -0.57 -3.04
C THR A 25 -9.46 -0.78 -4.52
N GLY A 26 -8.19 -0.71 -4.89
CA GLY A 26 -7.69 -1.00 -6.24
C GLY A 26 -7.77 -2.49 -6.60
N PHE A 27 -7.62 -2.80 -7.88
CA PHE A 27 -7.76 -4.16 -8.42
C PHE A 27 -6.82 -5.18 -7.72
N LEU A 28 -5.52 -4.88 -7.65
CA LEU A 28 -4.53 -5.75 -7.00
C LEU A 28 -4.69 -5.77 -5.47
N GLY A 29 -4.98 -4.61 -4.87
CA GLY A 29 -5.05 -4.45 -3.42
C GLY A 29 -6.13 -5.34 -2.78
N LYS A 30 -7.34 -5.40 -3.34
CA LYS A 30 -8.41 -6.24 -2.78
C LYS A 30 -8.10 -7.74 -2.89
N VAL A 31 -7.43 -8.15 -3.97
CA VAL A 31 -6.98 -9.54 -4.14
C VAL A 31 -5.93 -9.88 -3.09
N LEU A 32 -4.99 -8.97 -2.81
CA LEU A 32 -4.00 -9.17 -1.76
C LEU A 32 -4.66 -9.30 -0.38
N VAL A 33 -5.59 -8.41 -0.05
CA VAL A 33 -6.33 -8.46 1.23
C VAL A 33 -7.07 -9.79 1.38
N GLU A 34 -7.82 -10.20 0.36
CA GLU A 34 -8.53 -11.49 0.33
C GLU A 34 -7.56 -12.65 0.54
N LYS A 35 -6.47 -12.67 -0.23
CA LYS A 35 -5.50 -13.75 -0.22
C LYS A 35 -4.89 -13.92 1.16
N ILE A 36 -4.45 -12.82 1.79
CA ILE A 36 -3.87 -12.83 3.14
C ILE A 36 -4.87 -13.42 4.14
N LEU A 37 -6.10 -12.90 4.18
CA LEU A 37 -7.13 -13.37 5.11
C LEU A 37 -7.49 -14.84 4.91
N ARG A 38 -7.48 -15.31 3.65
CA ARG A 38 -7.82 -16.70 3.34
C ARG A 38 -6.72 -17.69 3.71
N VAL A 39 -5.46 -17.37 3.42
CA VAL A 39 -4.33 -18.30 3.63
C VAL A 39 -3.68 -18.16 5.00
N GLN A 40 -3.76 -16.99 5.62
CA GLN A 40 -3.21 -16.72 6.95
C GLN A 40 -4.29 -16.09 7.86
N PRO A 41 -5.25 -16.88 8.37
CA PRO A 41 -6.31 -16.37 9.25
C PRO A 41 -5.79 -15.86 10.60
N ASP A 42 -4.57 -16.24 11.01
CA ASP A 42 -3.96 -15.78 12.26
C ASP A 42 -3.22 -14.44 12.10
N VAL A 43 -3.32 -13.78 10.94
CA VAL A 43 -2.90 -12.38 10.81
C VAL A 43 -3.62 -11.56 11.87
N LYS A 44 -2.88 -10.66 12.53
CA LYS A 44 -3.41 -9.94 13.69
C LYS A 44 -4.43 -8.89 13.27
N LYS A 45 -4.03 -7.97 12.38
CA LYS A 45 -4.90 -6.89 11.89
C LYS A 45 -4.39 -6.34 10.55
N LEU A 46 -5.31 -6.05 9.64
CA LEU A 46 -5.06 -5.34 8.40
C LEU A 46 -5.63 -3.93 8.52
N PHE A 47 -4.75 -2.94 8.59
CA PHE A 47 -5.10 -1.52 8.53
C PHE A 47 -5.19 -1.09 7.07
N LEU A 48 -6.39 -0.74 6.62
CA LEU A 48 -6.64 -0.38 5.23
C LEU A 48 -6.80 1.13 5.11
N LEU A 49 -5.79 1.79 4.53
CA LEU A 49 -5.85 3.23 4.26
C LEU A 49 -6.69 3.47 2.99
N VAL A 50 -7.81 4.18 3.17
CA VAL A 50 -8.77 4.48 2.10
C VAL A 50 -9.17 5.95 2.13
N ARG A 51 -9.23 6.56 0.95
CA ARG A 51 -9.69 7.95 0.79
C ARG A 51 -11.18 8.03 1.11
N ALA A 52 -11.51 8.72 2.19
CA ALA A 52 -12.87 8.93 2.67
C ALA A 52 -12.89 10.17 3.60
N PRO A 53 -14.01 10.89 3.70
CA PRO A 53 -14.13 12.06 4.58
C PRO A 53 -14.08 11.68 6.06
N ASP A 54 -14.54 10.48 6.41
CA ASP A 54 -14.63 9.98 7.78
C ASP A 54 -14.54 8.45 7.84
N ILE A 55 -14.49 7.92 9.06
CA ILE A 55 -14.34 6.50 9.33
C ILE A 55 -15.53 5.66 8.86
N GLU A 56 -16.75 6.19 8.91
CA GLU A 56 -17.96 5.47 8.50
C GLU A 56 -18.02 5.36 6.98
N SER A 57 -17.64 6.42 6.28
CA SER A 57 -17.46 6.41 4.82
C SER A 57 -16.33 5.46 4.41
N ALA A 58 -15.23 5.39 5.18
CA ALA A 58 -14.15 4.42 4.95
C ALA A 58 -14.63 2.97 5.11
N LYS A 59 -15.40 2.67 6.16
CA LYS A 59 -16.03 1.36 6.38
C LYS A 59 -16.93 0.98 5.20
N LEU A 60 -17.86 1.85 4.82
CA LEU A 60 -18.78 1.62 3.70
C LEU A 60 -18.03 1.37 2.39
N ARG A 61 -16.97 2.14 2.14
CA ARG A 61 -16.14 2.00 0.96
C ARG A 61 -15.41 0.66 0.93
N ILE A 62 -14.82 0.22 2.06
CA ILE A 62 -14.19 -1.11 2.18
C ILE A 62 -15.23 -2.21 1.97
N GLN A 63 -16.40 -2.08 2.59
CA GLN A 63 -17.50 -3.03 2.41
C GLN A 63 -17.91 -3.15 0.94
N THR A 64 -18.02 -2.04 0.23
CA THR A 64 -18.53 -2.02 -1.16
C THR A 64 -17.45 -2.40 -2.18
N GLU A 65 -16.25 -1.86 -2.04
CA GLU A 65 -15.18 -1.96 -3.05
C GLU A 65 -14.20 -3.12 -2.79
N VAL A 66 -14.18 -3.68 -1.57
CA VAL A 66 -13.27 -4.74 -1.13
C VAL A 66 -14.03 -5.99 -0.72
N THR A 67 -14.60 -6.04 0.49
CA THR A 67 -15.13 -7.28 1.10
C THR A 67 -16.47 -7.73 0.52
N GLY A 68 -17.21 -6.80 -0.10
CA GLY A 68 -18.45 -7.07 -0.83
C GLY A 68 -18.23 -7.65 -2.23
N ARG A 69 -16.99 -7.64 -2.75
CA ARG A 69 -16.69 -8.11 -4.12
C ARG A 69 -16.65 -9.63 -4.19
N GLU A 70 -16.90 -10.16 -5.39
CA GLU A 70 -16.96 -11.61 -5.65
C GLU A 70 -15.68 -12.38 -5.27
N ILE A 71 -14.52 -11.73 -5.29
CA ILE A 71 -13.27 -12.36 -4.87
C ILE A 71 -13.32 -12.85 -3.40
N PHE A 72 -14.15 -12.21 -2.56
CA PHE A 72 -14.36 -12.62 -1.16
C PHE A 72 -15.40 -13.75 -0.99
N LEU A 73 -16.01 -14.27 -2.05
CA LEU A 73 -17.01 -15.34 -1.93
C LEU A 73 -16.44 -16.58 -1.22
N VAL A 74 -15.19 -16.94 -1.50
CA VAL A 74 -14.53 -18.08 -0.84
C VAL A 74 -14.42 -17.87 0.68
N LEU A 75 -14.07 -16.65 1.11
CA LEU A 75 -14.05 -16.29 2.54
C LEU A 75 -15.46 -16.28 3.14
N LYS A 76 -16.46 -15.76 2.42
CA LYS A 76 -17.87 -15.77 2.85
C LYS A 76 -18.39 -17.18 3.04
N GLU A 77 -18.13 -18.08 2.11
CA GLU A 77 -18.51 -19.49 2.20
C GLU A 77 -17.80 -20.19 3.36
N LYS A 78 -16.49 -19.92 3.54
CA LYS A 78 -15.69 -20.50 4.63
C LYS A 78 -16.18 -20.10 6.02
N HIS A 79 -16.55 -18.83 6.21
CA HIS A 79 -16.94 -18.29 7.52
C HIS A 79 -18.48 -18.29 7.75
N GLY A 80 -19.28 -18.46 6.70
CA GLY A 80 -20.73 -18.47 6.78
C GLY A 80 -21.29 -17.22 7.48
N MET A 81 -22.13 -17.42 8.49
CA MET A 81 -22.71 -16.33 9.29
C MET A 81 -21.67 -15.53 10.09
N GLY A 82 -20.48 -16.09 10.34
CA GLY A 82 -19.40 -15.40 11.07
C GLY A 82 -18.46 -14.58 10.18
N PHE A 83 -18.80 -14.40 8.90
CA PHE A 83 -17.95 -13.64 7.97
C PHE A 83 -17.79 -12.18 8.40
N ASP A 84 -18.89 -11.51 8.77
CA ASP A 84 -18.85 -10.10 9.13
C ASP A 84 -18.04 -9.88 10.42
N ASP A 85 -18.23 -10.74 11.44
CA ASP A 85 -17.44 -10.72 12.68
C ASP A 85 -15.95 -10.93 12.40
N PHE A 86 -15.60 -11.88 11.52
CA PHE A 86 -14.21 -12.12 11.11
C PHE A 86 -13.61 -10.90 10.40
N ILE A 87 -14.36 -10.26 9.50
CA ILE A 87 -13.90 -9.05 8.81
C ILE A 87 -13.70 -7.90 9.80
N GLU A 88 -14.63 -7.70 10.74
CA GLU A 88 -14.51 -6.65 11.77
C GLU A 88 -13.31 -6.92 12.71
N GLU A 89 -13.09 -8.19 13.07
CA GLU A 89 -11.93 -8.61 13.86
C GLU A 89 -10.62 -8.34 13.11
N LYS A 90 -10.54 -8.67 11.82
CA LYS A 90 -9.27 -8.63 11.07
C LYS A 90 -8.99 -7.32 10.35
N ILE A 91 -9.98 -6.52 10.01
CA ILE A 91 -9.79 -5.28 9.25
C ILE A 91 -10.01 -4.05 10.14
N CYS A 92 -9.12 -3.07 10.02
CA CYS A 92 -9.28 -1.74 10.60
C CYS A 92 -9.26 -0.69 9.47
N PRO A 93 -10.40 -0.04 9.18
CA PRO A 93 -10.45 1.06 8.22
C PRO A 93 -9.65 2.27 8.73
N LEU A 94 -8.90 2.92 7.85
CA LEU A 94 -8.28 4.22 8.11
C LEU A 94 -8.74 5.21 7.05
N ALA A 95 -9.50 6.22 7.45
CA ALA A 95 -9.92 7.32 6.58
C ALA A 95 -8.76 8.29 6.40
N GLY A 96 -8.07 8.21 5.27
CA GLY A 96 -6.90 9.03 4.99
C GLY A 96 -6.43 8.89 3.54
N ASP A 97 -5.42 9.67 3.19
CA ASP A 97 -4.93 9.77 1.82
C ASP A 97 -3.41 9.84 1.80
N ILE A 98 -2.78 9.03 0.95
CA ILE A 98 -1.32 9.01 0.80
C ILE A 98 -0.76 10.34 0.32
N MET A 99 -1.57 11.16 -0.35
CA MET A 99 -1.15 12.48 -0.86
C MET A 99 -0.79 13.46 0.26
N TYR A 100 -1.21 13.21 1.51
CA TYR A 100 -0.91 14.09 2.64
C TYR A 100 0.14 13.50 3.57
N GLU A 101 0.92 14.38 4.21
CA GLU A 101 1.79 13.98 5.30
C GLU A 101 0.99 13.25 6.40
N ASN A 102 1.57 12.19 6.97
CA ASN A 102 0.92 11.36 7.98
C ASN A 102 -0.45 10.81 7.51
N PHE A 103 -0.64 10.72 6.20
CA PHE A 103 -1.88 10.28 5.55
C PHE A 103 -3.12 11.14 5.83
N GLY A 104 -2.93 12.36 6.34
CA GLY A 104 -4.03 13.20 6.82
C GLY A 104 -4.65 12.72 8.15
N LEU A 105 -4.03 11.76 8.82
CA LEU A 105 -4.47 11.25 10.12
C LEU A 105 -3.98 12.15 11.26
N ASP A 106 -4.71 12.19 12.37
CA ASP A 106 -4.26 12.89 13.57
C ASP A 106 -3.02 12.22 14.19
N THR A 107 -2.23 13.03 14.90
CA THR A 107 -0.94 12.60 15.46
C THR A 107 -1.05 11.51 16.52
N ALA A 108 -2.16 11.43 17.26
CA ALA A 108 -2.36 10.44 18.31
C ALA A 108 -2.62 9.06 17.69
N ASN A 109 -3.54 8.98 16.73
CA ASN A 109 -3.85 7.78 15.98
C ASN A 109 -2.63 7.28 15.21
N LEU A 110 -1.90 8.19 14.55
CA LEU A 110 -0.67 7.83 13.84
C LEU A 110 0.38 7.22 14.76
N ARG A 111 0.56 7.79 15.97
CA ARG A 111 1.53 7.30 16.94
C ARG A 111 1.18 5.90 17.43
N GLU A 112 -0.08 5.65 17.78
CA GLU A 112 -0.50 4.30 18.19
C GLU A 112 -0.38 3.30 17.04
N LEU A 113 -0.79 3.67 15.82
CA LEU A 113 -0.62 2.83 14.63
C LEU A 113 0.85 2.45 14.42
N SER A 114 1.77 3.42 14.50
CA SER A 114 3.20 3.18 14.29
C SER A 114 3.83 2.16 15.25
N LYS A 115 3.26 1.97 16.45
CA LYS A 115 3.75 1.00 17.44
C LYS A 115 3.34 -0.45 17.12
N ASP A 116 2.33 -0.64 16.27
CA ASP A 116 1.77 -1.96 15.99
C ASP A 116 2.11 -2.49 14.61
N ILE A 117 2.44 -1.64 13.62
CA ILE A 117 2.71 -2.09 12.25
C ILE A 117 4.02 -2.90 12.14
N ASP A 118 3.90 -4.13 11.66
CA ASP A 118 5.01 -5.01 11.28
C ASP A 118 5.32 -4.94 9.78
N ILE A 119 4.31 -4.73 8.94
CA ILE A 119 4.45 -4.74 7.47
C ILE A 119 3.67 -3.59 6.87
N ILE A 120 4.29 -2.89 5.91
CA ILE A 120 3.60 -1.91 5.09
C ILE A 120 3.61 -2.41 3.65
N VAL A 121 2.44 -2.45 3.02
CA VAL A 121 2.29 -2.73 1.59
C VAL A 121 1.74 -1.50 0.90
N ASN A 122 2.60 -0.84 0.10
CA ASN A 122 2.24 0.35 -0.65
C ASN A 122 1.87 0.00 -2.09
N ILE A 123 0.58 0.00 -2.40
CA ILE A 123 0.01 -0.26 -3.73
C ILE A 123 -0.72 0.98 -4.27
N ALA A 124 -1.09 1.92 -3.40
CA ALA A 124 -1.79 3.13 -3.82
C ALA A 124 -0.90 3.96 -4.76
N ALA A 125 -1.46 4.24 -5.94
CA ALA A 125 -0.91 5.08 -6.98
C ALA A 125 -2.06 5.53 -7.89
N THR A 126 -1.87 6.60 -8.64
CA THR A 126 -2.62 6.82 -9.87
C THR A 126 -1.92 6.08 -11.01
N THR A 127 -2.67 5.26 -11.73
CA THR A 127 -2.19 4.52 -12.92
C THR A 127 -2.78 5.10 -14.21
N ASN A 128 -3.37 6.29 -14.13
CA ASN A 128 -3.89 7.00 -15.29
C ASN A 128 -2.75 7.75 -15.98
N PHE A 129 -2.37 7.31 -17.19
CA PHE A 129 -1.29 7.93 -17.96
C PHE A 129 -1.62 9.32 -18.51
N SER A 130 -2.89 9.72 -18.44
CA SER A 130 -3.36 11.06 -18.83
C SER A 130 -3.75 11.91 -17.61
N GLU A 131 -3.30 11.53 -16.42
CA GLU A 131 -3.54 12.31 -15.20
C GLU A 131 -2.78 13.64 -15.24
N ARG A 132 -3.33 14.65 -14.57
CA ARG A 132 -2.58 15.90 -14.37
C ARG A 132 -1.28 15.61 -13.62
N TYR A 133 -0.21 16.31 -14.02
CA TYR A 133 1.13 16.05 -13.48
C TYR A 133 1.19 16.25 -11.96
N ASP A 134 0.60 17.33 -11.44
CA ASP A 134 0.55 17.63 -10.00
C ASP A 134 -0.12 16.50 -9.20
N VAL A 135 -1.29 16.03 -9.66
CA VAL A 135 -2.02 14.92 -9.03
C VAL A 135 -1.22 13.62 -9.07
N ALA A 136 -0.58 13.33 -10.22
CA ALA A 136 0.26 12.14 -10.35
C ALA A 136 1.52 12.20 -9.49
N PHE A 137 2.13 13.38 -9.38
CA PHE A 137 3.30 13.62 -8.53
C PHE A 137 2.94 13.46 -7.05
N ASP A 138 1.85 14.07 -6.61
CA ASP A 138 1.37 13.96 -5.23
C ASP A 138 1.06 12.51 -4.85
N ALA A 139 0.39 11.76 -5.72
CA ALA A 139 0.05 10.36 -5.44
C ALA A 139 1.27 9.43 -5.53
N ASN A 140 2.03 9.49 -6.62
CA ASN A 140 3.03 8.46 -6.93
C ASN A 140 4.42 8.78 -6.38
N VAL A 141 4.77 10.07 -6.24
CA VAL A 141 6.07 10.52 -5.73
C VAL A 141 5.96 10.89 -4.26
N LEU A 142 5.12 11.89 -3.93
CA LEU A 142 4.97 12.33 -2.55
C LEU A 142 4.26 11.27 -1.71
N GLY A 143 3.28 10.56 -2.25
CA GLY A 143 2.62 9.46 -1.55
C GLY A 143 3.59 8.35 -1.14
N ALA A 144 4.49 7.94 -2.03
CA ALA A 144 5.56 7.01 -1.69
C ALA A 144 6.50 7.58 -0.62
N LYS A 145 6.86 8.86 -0.71
CA LYS A 145 7.67 9.57 0.30
C LYS A 145 6.97 9.61 1.67
N HIS A 146 5.67 9.87 1.72
CA HIS A 146 4.87 9.89 2.95
C HIS A 146 4.80 8.50 3.60
N VAL A 147 4.61 7.45 2.79
CA VAL A 147 4.66 6.07 3.27
C VAL A 147 6.04 5.74 3.86
N CYS A 148 7.13 6.10 3.16
CA CYS A 148 8.48 5.93 3.69
C CYS A 148 8.72 6.74 4.98
N ALA A 149 8.16 7.94 5.08
CA ALA A 149 8.26 8.76 6.28
C ALA A 149 7.50 8.14 7.47
N PHE A 150 6.32 7.56 7.24
CA PHE A 150 5.60 6.80 8.25
C PHE A 150 6.33 5.51 8.63
N ALA A 151 6.86 4.77 7.66
CA ALA A 151 7.64 3.54 7.88
C ALA A 151 8.82 3.76 8.84
N ARG A 152 9.51 4.91 8.74
CA ARG A 152 10.58 5.28 9.68
C ARG A 152 10.12 5.49 11.12
N LYS A 153 8.83 5.76 11.35
CA LYS A 153 8.24 5.90 12.69
C LYS A 153 7.85 4.53 13.28
N CYS A 154 7.74 3.50 12.44
CA CYS A 154 7.33 2.16 12.85
C CYS A 154 8.50 1.37 13.45
N THR A 155 8.59 1.34 14.79
CA THR A 155 9.69 0.68 15.50
C THR A 155 9.72 -0.85 15.37
N LYS A 156 8.59 -1.47 15.02
CA LYS A 156 8.48 -2.92 14.81
C LYS A 156 8.58 -3.35 13.35
N LEU A 157 8.67 -2.40 12.42
CA LEU A 157 8.59 -2.67 11.00
C LEU A 157 9.63 -3.72 10.57
N LYS A 158 9.14 -4.78 9.95
CA LYS A 158 9.95 -5.87 9.39
C LYS A 158 10.06 -5.78 7.87
N MET A 159 9.07 -5.18 7.21
CA MET A 159 9.01 -5.11 5.76
C MET A 159 8.23 -3.88 5.29
N LEU A 160 8.79 -3.18 4.31
CA LEU A 160 8.07 -2.26 3.44
C LEU A 160 8.09 -2.86 2.02
N LEU A 161 6.92 -3.25 1.52
CA LEU A 161 6.74 -3.70 0.14
C LEU A 161 6.13 -2.56 -0.67
N HIS A 162 6.87 -2.03 -1.63
CA HIS A 162 6.33 -1.06 -2.58
C HIS A 162 6.08 -1.72 -3.93
N VAL A 163 4.84 -1.63 -4.42
CA VAL A 163 4.47 -2.11 -5.74
C VAL A 163 4.75 -1.00 -6.74
N SER A 164 5.80 -1.19 -7.54
CA SER A 164 6.16 -0.29 -8.64
C SER A 164 5.58 -0.79 -9.98
N THR A 165 6.14 -0.34 -11.10
CA THR A 165 5.75 -0.72 -12.45
C THR A 165 6.98 -1.03 -13.30
N ALA A 166 6.87 -1.95 -14.25
CA ALA A 166 7.93 -2.19 -15.23
C ALA A 166 8.25 -0.93 -16.08
N TYR A 167 7.34 0.05 -16.10
CA TYR A 167 7.50 1.29 -16.86
C TYR A 167 8.58 2.21 -16.30
N VAL A 168 9.13 1.92 -15.11
CA VAL A 168 10.32 2.60 -14.59
C VAL A 168 11.57 2.35 -15.45
N ALA A 169 11.53 1.38 -16.38
CA ALA A 169 12.56 1.19 -17.39
C ALA A 169 12.55 2.27 -18.49
N GLY A 170 11.47 3.06 -18.62
CA GLY A 170 11.31 4.04 -19.69
C GLY A 170 11.36 3.38 -21.06
N GLU A 171 12.26 3.89 -21.92
CA GLU A 171 12.46 3.42 -23.31
C GLU A 171 13.67 2.49 -23.45
N LEU A 172 14.27 2.04 -22.34
CA LEU A 172 15.42 1.13 -22.38
C LEU A 172 15.03 -0.24 -22.95
N GLU A 173 15.92 -0.81 -23.76
CA GLU A 173 15.72 -2.12 -24.38
C GLU A 173 16.72 -3.18 -23.86
N GLY A 174 16.32 -4.45 -23.94
CA GLY A 174 17.18 -5.59 -23.57
C GLY A 174 17.11 -6.00 -22.10
N LEU A 175 18.21 -6.55 -21.58
CA LEU A 175 18.30 -7.00 -20.18
C LEU A 175 18.57 -5.80 -19.27
N ILE A 176 17.54 -5.39 -18.52
CA ILE A 176 17.62 -4.29 -17.57
C ILE A 176 17.75 -4.88 -16.16
N LEU A 177 18.87 -4.56 -15.50
CA LEU A 177 19.13 -5.02 -14.13
C LEU A 177 18.60 -4.01 -13.13
N GLU A 178 18.05 -4.50 -12.03
CA GLU A 178 17.69 -3.65 -10.89
C GLU A 178 18.98 -3.08 -10.27
N LYS A 179 19.14 -1.76 -10.37
CA LYS A 179 20.26 -1.02 -9.80
C LYS A 179 19.72 0.22 -9.08
N PRO A 180 20.32 0.59 -7.95
CA PRO A 180 19.95 1.83 -7.28
C PRO A 180 20.37 3.03 -8.14
N PHE A 181 19.47 4.02 -8.25
CA PHE A 181 19.79 5.32 -8.84
C PHE A 181 20.55 6.19 -7.84
N LEU A 182 21.50 6.97 -8.35
CA LEU A 182 22.10 8.08 -7.61
C LEU A 182 21.12 9.26 -7.55
N MET A 183 21.26 10.11 -6.53
CA MET A 183 20.42 11.31 -6.42
C MET A 183 20.63 12.21 -7.64
N GLY A 184 19.51 12.52 -8.31
CA GLY A 184 19.49 13.33 -9.53
C GLY A 184 19.79 12.56 -10.82
N GLU A 185 20.05 11.25 -10.76
CA GLU A 185 20.21 10.42 -11.95
C GLU A 185 18.87 10.21 -12.66
N THR A 186 18.89 10.18 -14.00
CA THR A 186 17.72 9.98 -14.85
C THR A 186 17.98 8.90 -15.89
N LEU A 187 16.92 8.27 -16.41
CA LEU A 187 17.02 7.29 -17.49
C LEU A 187 17.57 7.86 -18.80
N LYS A 188 17.34 9.16 -19.05
CA LYS A 188 17.80 9.84 -20.26
C LYS A 188 19.23 10.35 -20.04
N GLU A 189 20.13 9.98 -20.94
CA GLU A 189 21.52 10.46 -20.89
C GLU A 189 21.59 11.98 -21.06
N GLY A 190 22.47 12.63 -20.28
CA GLY A 190 22.68 14.07 -20.33
C GLY A 190 21.62 14.90 -19.62
N THR A 191 20.64 14.29 -18.95
CA THR A 191 19.69 14.99 -18.07
C THR A 191 19.99 14.76 -16.60
N HIS A 192 19.48 15.65 -15.75
CA HIS A 192 19.61 15.59 -14.29
C HIS A 192 18.26 15.95 -13.66
N LEU A 193 17.84 15.18 -12.67
CA LEU A 193 16.61 15.45 -11.92
C LEU A 193 16.90 16.47 -10.81
N ASP A 194 16.34 17.66 -10.95
CA ASP A 194 16.28 18.66 -9.88
C ASP A 194 14.93 18.54 -9.14
N ILE A 195 14.98 17.93 -7.96
CA ILE A 195 13.79 17.70 -7.12
C ILE A 195 13.14 19.03 -6.68
N GLU A 196 13.92 20.08 -6.45
CA GLU A 196 13.35 21.38 -6.01
C GLU A 196 12.59 22.04 -7.15
N SER A 197 13.14 21.99 -8.36
CA SER A 197 12.46 22.46 -9.57
C SER A 197 11.15 21.72 -9.84
N GLU A 198 11.14 20.38 -9.73
CA GLU A 198 9.91 19.57 -9.87
C GLU A 198 8.85 19.93 -8.81
N LEU A 199 9.27 20.14 -7.55
CA LEU A 199 8.38 20.55 -6.47
C LEU A 199 7.80 21.95 -6.67
N ASN A 200 8.56 22.86 -7.28
CA ASN A 200 8.06 24.20 -7.60
C ASN A 200 7.05 24.14 -8.76
N LEU A 201 7.32 23.32 -9.78
CA LEU A 201 6.45 23.19 -10.95
C LEU A 201 5.02 22.74 -10.58
N ILE A 202 4.86 21.85 -9.61
CA ILE A 202 3.54 21.37 -9.18
C ILE A 202 2.79 22.34 -8.26
N ARG A 203 3.45 23.41 -7.80
CA ARG A 203 2.84 24.45 -6.93
C ARG A 203 2.32 25.65 -7.71
N GLU A 204 2.71 25.80 -8.97
CA GLU A 204 2.25 26.84 -9.90
C GLU A 204 0.91 26.49 -10.54
#